data_AF-A0A177C0K8-F1
#
_entry.id   AF-A0A177C0K8-F1
#
_cell.length_a   1.000
_cell.length_b   1.000
_cell.length_c   1.000
_cell.angle_alpha   90.00
_cell.angle_beta   90.00
_cell.angle_gamma   90.00
#
_symmetry.space_group_name_H-M   'P 1'
#
loop_
_entity.id
_entity.type
_entity.pdbx_description
1 polymer ?
#
loop_
_entity_poly.entity_id
_entity_poly.type
_entity_poly.pdbx_seq_one_letter_code
_entity_poly.pdbx_strand_id
1 'polypeptide(L)'
;MPIPKSTIPDKKTMLPPGVYTPVITLYKPTKAQEIDLDAMYTHCQFLVRGGQHGLVYSGTNGEAVLLSRSEKQDILRMARRAVTDLGVPSYPIVAGISGQSTNESIELAHDAAAAGASFGLLLPPSYWAKAVSEEALLGFYRDVADASPIPVVVYNFPAVTSGIDLNSDDLAALAAHPNIVAVKLTCMNVGKAIRLASKFSPQQFSVYGGSSDFLVPTLEGGGVGCVTGMGNVFPKSTARVYDLWTSGKKEEARALQEVVANAEWACKKSLALTKWAAGHFAGRQIGLDDAKTFFPRRPYLPAGEKMQQWTVEVMGVLEEEERKIEDKVFGGKAVNGVK
;
A
#
# COMPACT_ATOMS: atom_id res chain seq x y z
N MET A 1 17.65 29.72 -3.17
CA MET A 1 17.46 29.76 -4.64
C MET A 1 16.14 29.08 -4.97
N PRO A 2 15.23 29.68 -5.74
CA PRO A 2 13.95 29.03 -6.09
C PRO A 2 14.18 27.93 -7.13
N ILE A 3 13.69 26.72 -6.85
CA ILE A 3 13.62 25.62 -7.82
C ILE A 3 12.37 25.85 -8.69
N PRO A 4 12.44 25.73 -10.03
CA PRO A 4 11.26 25.85 -10.88
C PRO A 4 10.18 24.83 -10.49
N LYS A 5 8.99 25.33 -10.17
CA LYS A 5 7.81 24.50 -9.93
C LYS A 5 7.23 23.99 -11.25
N SER A 6 6.55 22.86 -11.21
CA SER A 6 5.83 22.31 -12.35
C SER A 6 4.72 23.24 -12.83
N THR A 7 4.56 23.34 -14.15
CA THR A 7 3.49 24.11 -14.81
C THR A 7 2.32 23.24 -15.26
N ILE A 8 2.36 21.93 -14.99
CA ILE A 8 1.24 21.03 -15.34
C ILE A 8 -0.02 21.41 -14.53
N PRO A 9 -1.22 21.21 -15.06
CA PRO A 9 -2.45 21.48 -14.31
C PRO A 9 -2.62 20.52 -13.13
N ASP A 10 -3.40 20.95 -12.14
CA ASP A 10 -3.91 20.05 -11.11
C ASP A 10 -4.79 18.95 -11.73
N LYS A 11 -4.73 17.74 -11.17
CA LYS A 11 -5.48 16.59 -11.68
C LYS A 11 -6.84 16.46 -11.01
N LYS A 12 -7.80 15.94 -11.77
CA LYS A 12 -9.21 15.83 -11.36
C LYS A 12 -9.42 14.93 -10.14
N THR A 13 -8.71 13.82 -10.07
CA THR A 13 -8.87 12.80 -9.03
C THR A 13 -7.50 12.44 -8.48
N MET A 14 -7.25 12.74 -7.21
CA MET A 14 -5.98 12.43 -6.55
C MET A 14 -6.15 11.26 -5.58
N LEU A 15 -5.09 10.45 -5.42
CA LEU A 15 -5.03 9.50 -4.33
C LEU A 15 -5.00 10.27 -3.00
N PRO A 16 -5.98 10.08 -2.10
CA PRO A 16 -6.05 10.86 -0.86
C PRO A 16 -4.84 10.63 0.04
N PRO A 17 -4.24 11.70 0.62
CA PRO A 17 -3.13 11.59 1.57
C PRO A 17 -3.39 10.64 2.74
N GLY A 18 -2.33 10.05 3.29
CA GLY A 18 -2.41 9.19 4.47
C GLY A 18 -1.60 7.90 4.39
N VAL A 19 -1.89 7.00 5.33
CA VAL A 19 -1.25 5.69 5.49
C VAL A 19 -2.12 4.62 4.86
N TYR A 20 -1.53 3.86 3.94
CA TYR A 20 -2.19 2.78 3.23
C TYR A 20 -1.60 1.44 3.63
N THR A 21 -2.46 0.43 3.86
CA THR A 21 -2.00 -0.93 4.09
C THR A 21 -2.00 -1.73 2.78
N PRO A 22 -0.86 -2.25 2.29
CA PRO A 22 -0.82 -3.31 1.30
C PRO A 22 -1.25 -4.62 1.98
N VAL A 23 -2.52 -4.96 1.78
CA VAL A 23 -3.23 -6.02 2.50
C VAL A 23 -2.68 -7.37 2.08
N ILE A 24 -2.32 -8.18 3.06
CA ILE A 24 -1.93 -9.58 2.86
C ILE A 24 -3.11 -10.42 2.40
N THR A 25 -2.87 -11.38 1.53
CA THR A 25 -3.90 -12.34 1.12
C THR A 25 -4.02 -13.43 2.19
N LEU A 26 -5.24 -13.76 2.62
CA LEU A 26 -5.49 -14.84 3.56
C LEU A 26 -6.03 -16.06 2.82
N TYR A 27 -5.63 -17.25 3.24
CA TYR A 27 -5.94 -18.49 2.55
C TYR A 27 -6.60 -19.49 3.48
N LYS A 28 -7.46 -20.34 2.94
CA LYS A 28 -8.00 -21.46 3.69
C LYS A 28 -6.88 -22.47 3.99
N PRO A 29 -6.88 -23.13 5.16
CA PRO A 29 -5.85 -24.10 5.55
C PRO A 29 -6.03 -25.46 4.85
N THR A 30 -6.27 -25.45 3.55
CA THR A 30 -6.41 -26.63 2.69
C THR A 30 -5.11 -26.87 1.90
N LYS A 31 -5.02 -28.00 1.21
CA LYS A 31 -3.93 -28.26 0.27
C LYS A 31 -3.95 -27.33 -0.95
N ALA A 32 -5.12 -26.84 -1.35
CA ALA A 32 -5.29 -25.98 -2.52
C ALA A 32 -5.01 -24.50 -2.22
N GLN A 33 -5.01 -24.11 -0.94
CA GLN A 33 -4.78 -22.73 -0.48
C GLN A 33 -5.70 -21.73 -1.19
N GLU A 34 -7.00 -22.05 -1.30
CA GLU A 34 -7.99 -21.13 -1.85
C GLU A 34 -8.04 -19.84 -1.03
N ILE A 35 -8.42 -18.73 -1.67
CA ILE A 35 -8.61 -17.46 -0.97
C ILE A 35 -9.67 -17.61 0.11
N ASP A 36 -9.36 -17.12 1.31
CA ASP A 36 -10.31 -17.02 2.40
C ASP A 36 -10.95 -15.63 2.39
N LEU A 37 -12.00 -15.46 1.57
CA LEU A 37 -12.69 -14.18 1.42
C LEU A 37 -13.37 -13.71 2.71
N ASP A 38 -13.82 -14.63 3.57
CA ASP A 38 -14.45 -14.29 4.85
C ASP A 38 -13.42 -13.78 5.86
N ALA A 39 -12.25 -14.43 5.93
CA ALA A 39 -11.13 -13.92 6.72
C ALA A 39 -10.63 -12.57 6.19
N MET A 40 -10.51 -12.42 4.87
CA MET A 40 -10.10 -11.16 4.25
C MET A 40 -11.12 -10.03 4.45
N TYR A 41 -12.43 -10.34 4.50
CA TYR A 41 -13.49 -9.38 4.84
C TYR A 41 -13.32 -8.86 6.27
N THR A 42 -13.15 -9.79 7.22
CA THR A 42 -12.93 -9.45 8.63
C THR A 42 -11.67 -8.61 8.80
N HIS A 43 -10.58 -9.01 8.16
CA HIS A 43 -9.32 -8.27 8.18
C HIS A 43 -9.43 -6.90 7.52
N CYS A 44 -10.16 -6.76 6.40
CA CYS A 44 -10.44 -5.47 5.76
C CYS A 44 -11.09 -4.50 6.76
N GLN A 45 -12.14 -4.95 7.46
CA GLN A 45 -12.84 -4.10 8.42
C GLN A 45 -11.96 -3.73 9.61
N PHE A 46 -11.12 -4.67 10.09
CA PHE A 46 -10.13 -4.41 11.12
C PHE A 46 -9.17 -3.29 10.73
N LEU A 47 -8.62 -3.31 9.51
CA LEU A 47 -7.70 -2.27 9.05
C LEU A 47 -8.36 -0.89 8.95
N VAL A 48 -9.60 -0.85 8.46
CA VAL A 48 -10.36 0.40 8.31
C VAL A 48 -10.72 0.99 9.68
N ARG A 49 -11.20 0.17 10.62
CA ARG A 49 -11.44 0.57 12.02
C ARG A 49 -10.13 0.92 12.74
N GLY A 50 -9.04 0.24 12.42
CA GLY A 50 -7.70 0.58 12.89
C GLY A 50 -7.18 1.92 12.38
N GLY A 51 -7.94 2.65 11.56
CA GLY A 51 -7.67 4.04 11.26
C GLY A 51 -6.88 4.29 10.00
N GLN A 52 -6.54 3.24 9.25
CA GLN A 52 -5.89 3.35 7.94
C GLN A 52 -6.67 4.32 7.03
N HIS A 53 -5.95 5.04 6.16
CA HIS A 53 -6.53 6.05 5.27
C HIS A 53 -6.89 5.48 3.89
N GLY A 54 -6.34 4.32 3.54
CA GLY A 54 -6.72 3.54 2.37
C GLY A 54 -6.13 2.13 2.40
N LEU A 55 -6.58 1.27 1.49
CA LEU A 55 -6.08 -0.10 1.37
C LEU A 55 -5.56 -0.38 -0.03
N VAL A 56 -4.49 -1.18 -0.12
CA VAL A 56 -3.91 -1.64 -1.38
C VAL A 56 -4.04 -3.16 -1.46
N TYR A 57 -4.78 -3.66 -2.44
CA TYR A 57 -4.96 -5.09 -2.69
C TYR A 57 -4.17 -5.53 -3.92
N SER A 58 -3.85 -6.83 -3.98
CA SER A 58 -3.13 -7.44 -5.11
C SER A 58 -1.80 -6.73 -5.44
N GLY A 59 -1.12 -6.18 -4.43
CA GLY A 59 0.27 -5.73 -4.52
C GLY A 59 1.25 -6.84 -4.13
N THR A 60 2.52 -6.49 -3.91
CA THR A 60 3.56 -7.46 -3.52
C THR A 60 3.21 -8.23 -2.24
N ASN A 61 2.75 -7.56 -1.18
CA ASN A 61 2.32 -8.21 0.07
C ASN A 61 1.02 -9.02 -0.09
N GLY A 62 0.19 -8.66 -1.07
CA GLY A 62 -0.99 -9.42 -1.47
C GLY A 62 -0.66 -10.61 -2.39
N GLU A 63 0.63 -10.95 -2.55
CA GLU A 63 1.08 -12.12 -3.33
C GLU A 63 0.59 -12.09 -4.78
N ALA A 64 0.47 -10.89 -5.38
CA ALA A 64 -0.19 -10.65 -6.67
C ALA A 64 0.21 -11.59 -7.81
N VAL A 65 1.48 -12.02 -7.84
CA VAL A 65 2.04 -12.91 -8.86
C VAL A 65 1.60 -14.37 -8.70
N LEU A 66 1.05 -14.74 -7.54
CA LEU A 66 0.50 -16.07 -7.24
C LEU A 66 -1.04 -16.11 -7.35
N LEU A 67 -1.67 -14.97 -7.65
CA LEU A 67 -3.12 -14.86 -7.78
C LEU A 67 -3.51 -14.95 -9.24
N SER A 68 -4.49 -15.80 -9.52
CA SER A 68 -5.20 -15.77 -10.80
C SER A 68 -5.97 -14.45 -10.97
N ARG A 69 -6.31 -14.13 -12.22
CA ARG A 69 -7.11 -12.95 -12.57
C ARG A 69 -8.45 -12.90 -11.82
N SER A 70 -9.17 -14.02 -11.75
CA SER A 70 -10.46 -14.11 -11.04
C SER A 70 -10.32 -13.92 -9.54
N GLU A 71 -9.27 -14.49 -8.92
CA GLU A 71 -9.02 -14.29 -7.48
C GLU A 71 -8.76 -12.81 -7.16
N LYS A 72 -8.02 -12.09 -8.01
CA LYS A 72 -7.82 -10.63 -7.85
C LYS A 72 -9.16 -9.88 -7.88
N GLN A 73 -10.05 -10.22 -8.81
CA GLN A 73 -11.37 -9.61 -8.89
C GLN A 73 -12.23 -9.91 -7.65
N ASP A 74 -12.25 -11.16 -7.19
CA ASP A 74 -13.04 -11.57 -6.03
C ASP A 74 -12.58 -10.88 -4.74
N ILE A 75 -11.26 -10.77 -4.55
CA ILE A 75 -10.68 -10.00 -3.44
C ILE A 75 -11.11 -8.54 -3.49
N LEU A 76 -11.08 -7.90 -4.66
CA LEU A 76 -11.45 -6.49 -4.79
C LEU A 76 -12.95 -6.27 -4.55
N ARG A 77 -13.83 -7.14 -5.07
CA ARG A 77 -15.28 -7.10 -4.80
C ARG A 77 -15.55 -7.27 -3.30
N MET A 78 -14.86 -8.20 -2.66
CA MET A 78 -14.94 -8.41 -1.22
C MET A 78 -14.51 -7.15 -0.45
N ALA A 79 -13.38 -6.54 -0.82
CA ALA A 79 -12.89 -5.33 -0.16
C ALA A 79 -13.89 -4.16 -0.30
N ARG A 80 -14.44 -3.95 -1.50
CA ARG A 80 -15.46 -2.92 -1.73
C ARG A 80 -16.73 -3.19 -0.91
N ARG A 81 -17.16 -4.45 -0.82
CA ARG A 81 -18.28 -4.85 0.05
C ARG A 81 -17.97 -4.54 1.52
N ALA A 82 -16.81 -4.95 2.04
CA ALA A 82 -16.43 -4.76 3.43
C ALA A 82 -16.45 -3.29 3.88
N VAL A 83 -15.93 -2.37 3.06
CA VAL A 83 -15.95 -0.94 3.35
C VAL A 83 -17.34 -0.31 3.20
N THR A 84 -18.17 -0.84 2.29
CA THR A 84 -19.56 -0.41 2.12
C THR A 84 -20.41 -0.80 3.34
N ASP A 85 -20.25 -2.03 3.82
CA ASP A 85 -20.94 -2.53 5.01
C ASP A 85 -20.53 -1.77 6.30
N LEU A 86 -19.33 -1.19 6.32
CA LEU A 86 -18.90 -0.25 7.38
C LEU A 86 -19.49 1.17 7.24
N GLY A 87 -20.26 1.46 6.19
CA GLY A 87 -20.83 2.79 5.95
C GLY A 87 -19.86 3.77 5.29
N VAL A 88 -18.75 3.30 4.72
CA VAL A 88 -17.72 4.11 4.05
C VAL A 88 -17.52 3.68 2.59
N PRO A 89 -18.57 3.71 1.74
CA PRO A 89 -18.53 3.15 0.38
C PRO A 89 -17.55 3.84 -0.56
N SER A 90 -17.10 5.06 -0.25
CA SER A 90 -16.09 5.80 -1.01
C SER A 90 -14.67 5.62 -0.49
N TYR A 91 -14.44 4.69 0.45
CA TYR A 91 -13.13 4.45 1.03
C TYR A 91 -12.10 4.08 -0.06
N PRO A 92 -10.88 4.67 -0.06
CA PRO A 92 -9.90 4.45 -1.12
C PRO A 92 -9.41 3.00 -1.16
N ILE A 93 -9.66 2.34 -2.29
CA ILE A 93 -9.11 1.02 -2.61
C ILE A 93 -8.20 1.17 -3.81
N VAL A 94 -6.93 0.82 -3.63
CA VAL A 94 -5.94 0.76 -4.70
C VAL A 94 -5.73 -0.72 -5.09
N ALA A 95 -5.82 -1.05 -6.36
CA ALA A 95 -5.60 -2.40 -6.87
C ALA A 95 -4.25 -2.50 -7.57
N GLY A 96 -3.47 -3.56 -7.32
CA GLY A 96 -2.31 -3.86 -8.16
C GLY A 96 -2.74 -4.26 -9.57
N ILE A 97 -2.32 -3.48 -10.56
CA ILE A 97 -2.65 -3.66 -11.99
C ILE A 97 -1.40 -4.02 -12.81
N SER A 98 -0.41 -4.61 -12.15
CA SER A 98 0.90 -4.90 -12.75
C SER A 98 0.86 -6.22 -13.52
N GLY A 99 0.84 -6.15 -14.84
CA GLY A 99 1.13 -7.26 -15.74
C GLY A 99 2.58 -7.23 -16.24
N GLN A 100 2.98 -8.25 -16.99
CA GLN A 100 4.27 -8.28 -17.72
C GLN A 100 4.14 -7.77 -19.16
N SER A 101 2.94 -7.33 -19.56
CA SER A 101 2.66 -6.67 -20.84
C SER A 101 1.71 -5.49 -20.66
N THR A 102 1.72 -4.56 -21.63
CA THR A 102 0.77 -3.44 -21.69
C THR A 102 -0.68 -3.95 -21.69
N ASN A 103 -1.00 -4.90 -22.57
CA ASN A 103 -2.35 -5.45 -22.71
C ASN A 103 -2.86 -6.07 -21.39
N GLU A 104 -2.04 -6.89 -20.74
CA GLU A 104 -2.41 -7.49 -19.45
C GLU A 104 -2.65 -6.42 -18.38
N SER A 105 -1.82 -5.38 -18.32
CA SER A 105 -1.96 -4.31 -17.32
C SER A 105 -3.22 -3.48 -17.57
N ILE A 106 -3.58 -3.24 -18.84
CA ILE A 106 -4.85 -2.60 -19.22
C ILE A 106 -6.04 -3.47 -18.81
N GLU A 107 -6.01 -4.78 -19.10
CA GLU A 107 -7.06 -5.71 -18.69
C GLU A 107 -7.25 -5.72 -17.17
N LEU A 108 -6.15 -5.76 -16.41
CA LEU A 108 -6.19 -5.70 -14.95
C LEU A 108 -6.74 -4.36 -14.43
N ALA A 109 -6.47 -3.24 -15.11
CA ALA A 109 -7.01 -1.93 -14.75
C ALA A 109 -8.53 -1.87 -14.94
N HIS A 110 -9.05 -2.41 -16.05
CA HIS A 110 -10.48 -2.51 -16.28
C HIS A 110 -11.17 -3.44 -15.28
N ASP A 111 -10.58 -4.61 -15.02
CA ASP A 111 -11.08 -5.54 -14.02
C ASP A 111 -11.14 -4.92 -12.63
N ALA A 112 -10.08 -4.19 -12.25
CA ALA A 112 -9.99 -3.54 -10.95
C ALA A 112 -11.08 -2.47 -10.78
N ALA A 113 -11.29 -1.63 -11.81
CA ALA A 113 -12.35 -0.64 -11.80
C ALA A 113 -13.74 -1.28 -11.71
N ALA A 114 -13.99 -2.33 -12.50
CA ALA A 114 -15.25 -3.07 -12.47
C ALA A 114 -15.51 -3.76 -11.12
N ALA A 115 -14.45 -4.19 -10.43
CA ALA A 115 -14.52 -4.77 -9.08
C ALA A 115 -14.63 -3.71 -7.96
N GLY A 116 -14.57 -2.41 -8.29
CA GLY A 116 -14.79 -1.31 -7.35
C GLY A 116 -13.52 -0.68 -6.77
N ALA A 117 -12.34 -0.92 -7.36
CA ALA A 117 -11.13 -0.17 -7.02
C ALA A 117 -11.24 1.27 -7.52
N SER A 118 -10.63 2.20 -6.78
CA SER A 118 -10.62 3.63 -7.11
C SER A 118 -9.34 4.05 -7.82
N PHE A 119 -8.26 3.28 -7.67
CA PHE A 119 -6.93 3.57 -8.22
C PHE A 119 -6.20 2.28 -8.61
N GLY A 120 -5.31 2.35 -9.59
CA GLY A 120 -4.41 1.25 -9.99
C GLY A 120 -2.97 1.50 -9.54
N LEU A 121 -2.31 0.50 -8.95
CA LEU A 121 -0.89 0.51 -8.59
C LEU A 121 -0.09 -0.30 -9.61
N LEU A 122 0.86 0.34 -10.29
CA LEU A 122 1.53 -0.22 -11.47
C LEU A 122 3.05 -0.28 -11.30
N LEU A 123 3.59 -1.49 -11.25
CA LEU A 123 5.02 -1.78 -11.39
C LEU A 123 5.39 -1.83 -12.88
N PRO A 124 6.67 -1.62 -13.23
CA PRO A 124 7.12 -1.86 -14.59
C PRO A 124 7.16 -3.36 -14.93
N PRO A 125 7.05 -3.75 -16.21
CA PRO A 125 7.38 -5.11 -16.63
C PRO A 125 8.86 -5.37 -16.33
N SER A 126 9.17 -6.54 -15.78
CA SER A 126 10.50 -6.77 -15.19
C SER A 126 11.05 -8.17 -15.37
N TYR A 127 10.27 -9.09 -15.94
CA TYR A 127 10.73 -10.46 -16.18
C TYR A 127 11.97 -10.49 -17.08
N TRP A 128 11.96 -9.72 -18.18
CA TRP A 128 13.11 -9.56 -19.07
C TRP A 128 13.60 -8.10 -19.08
N ALA A 129 14.13 -7.65 -17.94
CA ALA A 129 14.55 -6.27 -17.73
C ALA A 129 15.50 -5.73 -18.82
N LYS A 130 16.33 -6.59 -19.44
CA LYS A 130 17.26 -6.17 -20.51
C LYS A 130 16.58 -5.68 -21.79
N ALA A 131 15.32 -6.03 -22.07
CA ALA A 131 14.59 -5.47 -23.22
C ALA A 131 13.74 -4.24 -22.86
N VAL A 132 13.71 -3.84 -21.59
CA VAL A 132 12.96 -2.66 -21.16
C VAL A 132 13.89 -1.46 -21.25
N SER A 133 13.92 -0.82 -22.42
CA SER A 133 14.57 0.49 -22.58
C SER A 133 13.81 1.58 -21.82
N GLU A 134 14.42 2.75 -21.64
CA GLU A 134 13.75 3.91 -21.02
C GLU A 134 12.50 4.33 -21.82
N GLU A 135 12.59 4.34 -23.15
CA GLU A 135 11.44 4.65 -24.02
C GLU A 135 10.31 3.63 -23.85
N ALA A 136 10.65 2.32 -23.82
CA ALA A 136 9.66 1.27 -23.61
C ALA A 136 9.02 1.36 -22.22
N LEU A 137 9.82 1.71 -21.20
CA LEU A 137 9.35 1.90 -19.83
C LEU A 137 8.34 3.05 -19.75
N LEU A 138 8.70 4.23 -20.26
CA LEU A 138 7.81 5.40 -20.24
C LEU A 138 6.56 5.19 -21.11
N GLY A 139 6.73 4.56 -22.28
CA GLY A 139 5.64 4.18 -23.17
C GLY A 139 4.64 3.25 -22.48
N PHE A 140 5.10 2.20 -21.82
CA PHE A 140 4.25 1.27 -21.06
C PHE A 140 3.35 1.98 -20.05
N TYR A 141 3.90 2.88 -19.22
CA TYR A 141 3.09 3.61 -18.24
C TYR A 141 2.07 4.54 -18.89
N ARG A 142 2.43 5.19 -20.00
CA ARG A 142 1.52 6.08 -20.75
C ARG A 142 0.39 5.29 -21.37
N ASP A 143 0.70 4.21 -22.09
CA ASP A 143 -0.29 3.35 -22.75
C ASP A 143 -1.30 2.79 -21.74
N VAL A 144 -0.82 2.31 -20.58
CA VAL A 144 -1.72 1.82 -19.51
C VAL A 144 -2.53 2.97 -18.92
N ALA A 145 -1.94 4.13 -18.69
CA ALA A 145 -2.65 5.27 -18.10
C ALA A 145 -3.67 5.90 -19.07
N ASP A 146 -3.44 5.87 -20.38
CA ASP A 146 -4.37 6.32 -21.41
C ASP A 146 -5.62 5.43 -21.47
N ALA A 147 -5.44 4.11 -21.37
CA ALA A 147 -6.54 3.15 -21.42
C ALA A 147 -7.23 2.91 -20.06
N SER A 148 -6.57 3.21 -18.94
CA SER A 148 -7.08 2.89 -17.61
C SER A 148 -8.32 3.71 -17.23
N PRO A 149 -9.44 3.08 -16.83
CA PRO A 149 -10.64 3.79 -16.37
C PRO A 149 -10.50 4.39 -14.96
N ILE A 150 -9.42 4.10 -14.25
CA ILE A 150 -9.09 4.62 -12.91
C ILE A 150 -7.70 5.26 -12.89
N PRO A 151 -7.42 6.24 -12.01
CA PRO A 151 -6.12 6.87 -11.97
C PRO A 151 -5.00 5.92 -11.52
N VAL A 152 -3.82 6.12 -12.11
CA VAL A 152 -2.65 5.26 -11.94
C VAL A 152 -1.67 5.85 -10.93
N VAL A 153 -1.20 4.99 -10.03
CA VAL A 153 -0.15 5.21 -9.07
C VAL A 153 1.08 4.42 -9.53
N VAL A 154 2.15 5.12 -9.85
CA VAL A 154 3.43 4.48 -10.22
C VAL A 154 3.98 3.77 -8.99
N TYR A 155 4.38 2.51 -9.13
CA TYR A 155 5.03 1.76 -8.09
C TYR A 155 6.51 1.56 -8.43
N ASN A 156 7.40 2.23 -7.70
CA ASN A 156 8.83 2.05 -7.85
C ASN A 156 9.40 1.13 -6.75
N PHE A 157 9.73 -0.12 -7.09
CA PHE A 157 10.26 -1.11 -6.16
C PHE A 157 11.33 -2.03 -6.78
N PRO A 158 12.58 -1.56 -6.91
CA PRO A 158 13.65 -2.26 -7.62
C PRO A 158 13.91 -3.70 -7.15
N ALA A 159 13.73 -3.98 -5.86
CA ALA A 159 13.99 -5.29 -5.27
C ALA A 159 13.08 -6.40 -5.81
N VAL A 160 11.91 -6.07 -6.38
CA VAL A 160 10.98 -7.05 -6.99
C VAL A 160 10.84 -6.87 -8.49
N THR A 161 11.53 -5.90 -9.08
CA THR A 161 11.48 -5.55 -10.51
C THR A 161 12.84 -5.71 -11.18
N SER A 162 13.61 -6.73 -10.78
CA SER A 162 14.90 -7.07 -11.40
C SER A 162 15.88 -5.88 -11.45
N GLY A 163 15.82 -5.00 -10.45
CA GLY A 163 16.69 -3.81 -10.36
C GLY A 163 16.23 -2.58 -11.15
N ILE A 164 15.11 -2.64 -11.86
CA ILE A 164 14.55 -1.46 -12.54
C ILE A 164 14.12 -0.42 -11.49
N ASP A 165 14.83 0.72 -11.45
CA ASP A 165 14.56 1.86 -10.58
C ASP A 165 14.23 3.10 -11.41
N LEU A 166 12.98 3.57 -11.32
CA LEU A 166 12.57 4.81 -11.97
C LEU A 166 13.23 5.99 -11.24
N ASN A 167 14.06 6.76 -11.96
CA ASN A 167 14.72 7.93 -11.42
C ASN A 167 13.73 9.12 -11.29
N SER A 168 14.19 10.27 -10.79
CA SER A 168 13.30 11.43 -10.60
C SER A 168 12.83 12.07 -11.92
N ASP A 169 13.63 11.98 -12.98
CA ASP A 169 13.29 12.53 -14.29
C ASP A 169 12.24 11.64 -14.97
N ASP A 170 12.37 10.31 -14.90
CA ASP A 170 11.36 9.36 -15.37
C ASP A 170 10.01 9.64 -14.70
N LEU A 171 10.01 9.75 -13.36
CA LEU A 171 8.80 9.99 -12.58
C LEU A 171 8.21 11.38 -12.86
N ALA A 172 9.05 12.39 -13.09
CA ALA A 172 8.58 13.72 -13.48
C ALA A 172 7.97 13.73 -14.89
N ALA A 173 8.53 12.94 -15.82
CA ALA A 173 7.97 12.78 -17.16
C ALA A 173 6.60 12.06 -17.13
N LEU A 174 6.47 11.04 -16.27
CA LEU A 174 5.20 10.33 -16.06
C LEU A 174 4.15 11.20 -15.35
N ALA A 175 4.56 12.05 -14.40
CA ALA A 175 3.66 12.97 -13.70
C ALA A 175 2.93 13.95 -14.65
N ALA A 176 3.47 14.22 -15.85
CA ALA A 176 2.80 15.06 -16.85
C ALA A 176 1.53 14.41 -17.44
N HIS A 177 1.39 13.08 -17.36
CA HIS A 177 0.23 12.37 -17.90
C HIS A 177 -1.01 12.59 -17.01
N PRO A 178 -2.16 13.07 -17.51
CA PRO A 178 -3.29 13.50 -16.68
C PRO A 178 -3.84 12.40 -15.75
N ASN A 179 -3.73 11.13 -16.15
CA ASN A 179 -4.21 9.98 -15.37
C ASN A 179 -3.17 9.34 -14.44
N ILE A 180 -1.90 9.79 -14.44
CA ILE A 180 -0.86 9.31 -13.51
C ILE A 180 -0.77 10.29 -12.34
N VAL A 181 -1.28 9.91 -11.17
CA VAL A 181 -1.59 10.86 -10.09
C VAL A 181 -0.64 10.81 -8.91
N ALA A 182 0.07 9.70 -8.72
CA ALA A 182 0.93 9.52 -7.57
C ALA A 182 2.07 8.53 -7.84
N VAL A 183 3.04 8.51 -6.93
CA VAL A 183 4.08 7.48 -6.87
C VAL A 183 4.19 6.88 -5.47
N LYS A 184 4.35 5.57 -5.40
CA LYS A 184 4.80 4.82 -4.22
C LYS A 184 6.29 4.49 -4.36
N LEU A 185 7.13 5.03 -3.47
CA LEU A 185 8.58 4.87 -3.49
C LEU A 185 9.06 3.84 -2.45
N THR A 186 9.23 2.58 -2.86
CA THR A 186 9.83 1.52 -2.01
C THR A 186 11.34 1.36 -2.24
N CYS A 187 11.97 2.25 -3.01
CA CYS A 187 13.44 2.32 -3.16
C CYS A 187 14.17 2.94 -1.95
N MET A 188 13.45 3.31 -0.88
CA MET A 188 13.97 3.92 0.36
C MET A 188 14.78 5.22 0.16
N ASN A 189 14.61 5.87 -1.00
CA ASN A 189 15.36 7.08 -1.34
C ASN A 189 14.55 8.34 -0.99
N VAL A 190 14.69 8.83 0.24
CA VAL A 190 14.02 10.06 0.71
C VAL A 190 14.42 11.27 -0.14
N GLY A 191 15.65 11.32 -0.65
CA GLY A 191 16.09 12.36 -1.59
C GLY A 191 15.33 12.37 -2.91
N LYS A 192 14.84 11.21 -3.40
CA LYS A 192 13.94 11.11 -4.55
C LYS A 192 12.56 11.70 -4.24
N ALA A 193 12.05 11.42 -3.03
CA ALA A 193 10.78 11.98 -2.57
C ALA A 193 10.83 13.52 -2.48
N ILE A 194 11.86 14.08 -1.85
CA ILE A 194 12.06 15.53 -1.72
C ILE A 194 12.15 16.21 -3.10
N ARG A 195 12.92 15.64 -4.03
CA ARG A 195 13.02 16.21 -5.40
C ARG A 195 11.68 16.28 -6.10
N LEU A 196 10.87 15.21 -6.03
CA LEU A 196 9.54 15.20 -6.65
C LEU A 196 8.58 16.18 -5.94
N ALA A 197 8.48 16.14 -4.62
CA ALA A 197 7.60 17.03 -3.85
C ALA A 197 8.02 18.52 -3.92
N SER A 198 9.31 18.79 -4.12
CA SER A 198 9.77 20.16 -4.40
C SER A 198 9.36 20.65 -5.79
N LYS A 199 9.13 19.76 -6.77
CA LYS A 199 8.73 20.09 -8.14
C LYS A 199 7.21 20.15 -8.33
N PHE A 200 6.47 19.22 -7.74
CA PHE A 200 5.02 19.08 -7.92
C PHE A 200 4.25 19.37 -6.63
N SER A 201 3.08 20.01 -6.75
CA SER A 201 2.12 20.06 -5.63
C SER A 201 1.47 18.69 -5.41
N PRO A 202 0.90 18.43 -4.22
CA PRO A 202 0.06 17.25 -3.99
C PRO A 202 -1.14 17.12 -4.95
N GLN A 203 -1.61 18.22 -5.56
CA GLN A 203 -2.70 18.22 -6.52
C GLN A 203 -2.23 17.93 -7.96
N GLN A 204 -0.92 18.05 -8.21
CA GLN A 204 -0.28 17.69 -9.47
C GLN A 204 0.30 16.27 -9.42
N PHE A 205 0.99 15.86 -8.36
CA PHE A 205 1.58 14.53 -8.26
C PHE A 205 1.93 14.17 -6.81
N SER A 206 1.18 13.25 -6.22
CA SER A 206 1.36 12.87 -4.82
C SER A 206 2.50 11.87 -4.63
N VAL A 207 3.38 12.13 -3.65
CA VAL A 207 4.53 11.28 -3.34
C VAL A 207 4.28 10.51 -2.04
N TYR A 208 4.31 9.17 -2.13
CA TYR A 208 4.15 8.27 -0.99
C TYR A 208 5.45 7.50 -0.73
N GLY A 209 5.80 7.40 0.56
CA GLY A 209 6.83 6.47 1.02
C GLY A 209 6.37 5.02 0.89
N GLY A 210 7.29 4.10 0.63
CA GLY A 210 6.99 2.68 0.51
C GLY A 210 7.00 1.87 1.80
N SER A 211 7.09 2.55 2.95
CA SER A 211 7.27 1.97 4.29
C SER A 211 6.96 3.04 5.35
N SER A 212 6.57 2.63 6.56
CA SER A 212 6.30 3.56 7.67
C SER A 212 7.54 3.96 8.47
N ASP A 213 8.64 3.23 8.39
CA ASP A 213 9.92 3.49 9.07
C ASP A 213 10.58 4.82 8.68
N PHE A 214 10.18 5.41 7.55
CA PHE A 214 10.57 6.76 7.13
C PHE A 214 9.36 7.65 6.76
N LEU A 215 8.20 7.43 7.39
CA LEU A 215 7.00 8.23 7.14
C LEU A 215 7.22 9.72 7.51
N VAL A 216 7.66 10.02 8.74
CA VAL A 216 7.91 11.41 9.16
C VAL A 216 8.92 12.14 8.26
N PRO A 217 10.11 11.58 7.93
CA PRO A 217 11.01 12.17 6.95
C PRO A 217 10.37 12.42 5.57
N THR A 218 9.49 11.51 5.12
CA THR A 218 8.75 11.69 3.86
C THR A 218 7.80 12.88 3.94
N LEU A 219 7.04 13.00 5.04
CA LEU A 219 6.09 14.08 5.25
C LEU A 219 6.77 15.44 5.38
N GLU A 220 7.87 15.53 6.11
CA GLU A 220 8.68 16.77 6.21
C GLU A 220 9.26 17.15 4.84
N GLY A 221 9.58 16.17 4.00
CA GLY A 221 10.01 16.38 2.62
C GLY A 221 8.91 16.78 1.63
N GLY A 222 7.66 16.92 2.08
CA GLY A 222 6.50 17.28 1.25
C GLY A 222 5.77 16.10 0.60
N GLY A 223 6.16 14.86 0.92
CA GLY A 223 5.34 13.70 0.62
C GLY A 223 4.05 13.70 1.44
N VAL A 224 3.08 12.88 1.04
CA VAL A 224 1.70 12.95 1.56
C VAL A 224 1.28 11.73 2.37
N GLY A 225 2.19 10.78 2.58
CA GLY A 225 1.88 9.55 3.29
C GLY A 225 2.82 8.40 2.98
N CYS A 226 2.40 7.18 3.31
CA CYS A 226 3.13 5.96 2.97
C CYS A 226 2.20 4.77 2.70
N VAL A 227 2.76 3.72 2.10
CA VAL A 227 2.12 2.41 1.96
C VAL A 227 2.94 1.39 2.73
N THR A 228 2.47 0.92 3.88
CA THR A 228 3.25 0.13 4.86
C THR A 228 2.66 -1.24 5.15
N GLY A 229 3.49 -2.28 5.12
CA GLY A 229 3.10 -3.63 5.53
C GLY A 229 2.72 -3.74 7.01
N MET A 230 3.22 -2.83 7.85
CA MET A 230 2.96 -2.79 9.29
C MET A 230 1.47 -2.61 9.62
N GLY A 231 0.71 -1.97 8.74
CA GLY A 231 -0.73 -1.81 8.94
C GLY A 231 -1.48 -3.14 9.05
N ASN A 232 -0.97 -4.25 8.48
CA ASN A 232 -1.55 -5.59 8.66
C ASN A 232 -1.42 -6.13 10.10
N VAL A 233 -0.62 -5.50 10.94
CA VAL A 233 -0.33 -5.93 12.31
C VAL A 233 -0.79 -4.89 13.32
N PHE A 234 -0.34 -3.64 13.14
CA PHE A 234 -0.61 -2.50 14.02
C PHE A 234 -1.18 -1.31 13.21
N PRO A 235 -2.41 -1.42 12.69
CA PRO A 235 -3.02 -0.37 11.88
C PRO A 235 -3.18 0.95 12.64
N LYS A 236 -3.42 0.93 13.95
CA LYS A 236 -3.68 2.14 14.72
C LYS A 236 -2.41 2.95 14.92
N SER A 237 -1.35 2.30 15.37
CA SER A 237 -0.05 2.94 15.62
C SER A 237 0.51 3.57 14.34
N THR A 238 0.40 2.87 13.21
CA THR A 238 0.89 3.38 11.92
C THR A 238 0.08 4.57 11.41
N ALA A 239 -1.26 4.50 11.47
CA ALA A 239 -2.12 5.63 11.11
C ALA A 239 -1.91 6.82 12.05
N ARG A 240 -1.68 6.56 13.34
CA ARG A 240 -1.51 7.58 14.38
C ARG A 240 -0.28 8.45 14.16
N VAL A 241 0.83 7.92 13.63
CA VAL A 241 2.00 8.73 13.26
C VAL A 241 1.60 9.84 12.27
N TYR A 242 0.83 9.49 11.23
CA TYR A 242 0.35 10.46 10.25
C TYR A 242 -0.65 11.46 10.84
N ASP A 243 -1.60 10.99 11.65
CA ASP A 243 -2.61 11.84 12.27
C ASP A 243 -1.99 12.85 13.25
N LEU A 244 -0.98 12.43 14.03
CA LEU A 244 -0.21 13.33 14.90
C LEU A 244 0.55 14.37 14.09
N TRP A 245 1.20 13.94 13.00
CA TRP A 245 1.94 14.84 12.13
C TRP A 245 1.06 15.93 11.52
N THR A 246 -0.06 15.52 10.91
CA THR A 246 -0.99 16.42 10.22
C THR A 246 -1.76 17.33 11.17
N SER A 247 -1.93 16.94 12.44
CA SER A 247 -2.49 17.79 13.50
C SER A 247 -1.46 18.73 14.16
N GLY A 248 -0.23 18.78 13.65
CA GLY A 248 0.83 19.68 14.15
C GLY A 248 1.57 19.18 15.39
N LYS A 249 1.24 17.98 15.88
CA LYS A 249 1.89 17.33 17.05
C LYS A 249 3.20 16.65 16.64
N LYS A 250 4.12 17.42 16.07
CA LYS A 250 5.34 16.90 15.44
C LYS A 250 6.24 16.09 16.38
N GLU A 251 6.38 16.51 17.65
CA GLU A 251 7.21 15.77 18.61
C GLU A 251 6.59 14.43 19.00
N GLU A 252 5.27 14.38 19.25
CA GLU A 252 4.54 13.12 19.50
C GLU A 252 4.66 12.18 18.28
N ALA A 253 4.54 12.71 17.06
CA ALA A 253 4.69 11.94 15.83
C ALA A 253 6.09 11.35 15.68
N ARG A 254 7.15 12.10 16.01
CA ARG A 254 8.54 11.61 15.99
C ARG A 254 8.77 10.52 17.03
N ALA A 255 8.29 10.70 18.25
CA ALA A 255 8.43 9.69 19.30
C ALA A 255 7.77 8.36 18.89
N LEU A 256 6.54 8.40 18.34
CA LEU A 256 5.88 7.18 17.86
C LEU A 256 6.55 6.60 16.61
N GLN A 257 7.04 7.45 15.70
CA GLN A 257 7.78 7.03 14.51
C GLN A 257 9.01 6.18 14.86
N GLU A 258 9.74 6.50 15.92
CA GLU A 258 10.91 5.72 16.36
C GLU A 258 10.52 4.29 16.72
N VAL A 259 9.43 4.11 17.47
CA VAL A 259 8.93 2.79 17.86
C VAL A 259 8.41 2.03 16.63
N VAL A 260 7.64 2.68 15.77
CA VAL A 260 7.14 2.10 14.51
C VAL A 260 8.27 1.65 13.59
N ALA A 261 9.33 2.45 13.44
CA ALA A 261 10.46 2.12 12.60
C ALA A 261 11.20 0.86 13.09
N ASN A 262 11.36 0.70 14.41
CA ASN A 262 11.99 -0.48 14.99
C ASN A 262 11.13 -1.73 14.78
N ALA A 263 9.81 -1.64 15.03
CA ALA A 263 8.90 -2.77 14.81
C ALA A 263 8.83 -3.19 13.33
N GLU A 264 8.84 -2.24 12.38
CA GLU A 264 8.73 -2.53 10.94
C GLU A 264 9.90 -3.29 10.36
N TRP A 265 11.01 -3.35 11.10
CA TRP A 265 12.15 -4.16 10.70
C TRP A 265 11.78 -5.61 10.44
N ALA A 266 10.85 -6.20 11.19
CA ALA A 266 10.38 -7.56 10.96
C ALA A 266 9.66 -7.70 9.61
N CYS A 267 8.77 -6.76 9.26
CA CYS A 267 8.05 -6.75 7.98
C CYS A 267 9.01 -6.65 6.78
N LYS A 268 10.13 -5.93 6.94
CA LYS A 268 11.14 -5.75 5.88
C LYS A 268 11.99 -6.98 5.62
N LYS A 269 12.02 -7.94 6.55
CA LYS A 269 12.79 -9.18 6.39
C LYS A 269 12.12 -10.18 5.45
N SER A 270 10.80 -10.33 5.52
CA SER A 270 10.06 -11.14 4.55
C SER A 270 8.54 -10.97 4.69
N LEU A 271 7.83 -11.33 3.63
CA LEU A 271 6.39 -11.50 3.67
C LEU A 271 5.95 -12.50 4.75
N ALA A 272 6.64 -13.63 4.88
CA ALA A 272 6.29 -14.67 5.84
C ALA A 272 6.25 -14.16 7.29
N LEU A 273 7.16 -13.25 7.65
CA LEU A 273 7.18 -12.61 8.98
C LEU A 273 6.07 -11.58 9.13
N THR A 274 5.77 -10.82 8.07
CA THR A 274 4.62 -9.90 8.07
C THR A 274 3.32 -10.67 8.32
N LYS A 275 3.10 -11.79 7.62
CA LYS A 275 1.87 -12.56 7.80
C LYS A 275 1.84 -13.29 9.14
N TRP A 276 2.98 -13.83 9.60
CA TRP A 276 3.08 -14.41 10.93
C TRP A 276 2.69 -13.40 12.02
N ALA A 277 3.26 -12.20 11.97
CA ALA A 277 2.94 -11.12 12.91
C ALA A 277 1.47 -10.73 12.85
N ALA A 278 0.90 -10.60 11.65
CA ALA A 278 -0.52 -10.32 11.47
C ALA A 278 -1.40 -11.39 12.14
N GLY A 279 -1.11 -12.68 11.94
CA GLY A 279 -1.83 -13.76 12.62
C GLY A 279 -1.64 -13.75 14.14
N HIS A 280 -0.42 -13.46 14.60
CA HIS A 280 -0.09 -13.47 16.03
C HIS A 280 -0.75 -12.32 16.81
N PHE A 281 -0.63 -11.09 16.31
CA PHE A 281 -1.09 -9.88 17.01
C PHE A 281 -2.50 -9.47 16.61
N ALA A 282 -2.82 -9.45 15.31
CA ALA A 282 -4.12 -8.99 14.82
C ALA A 282 -5.15 -10.14 14.73
N GLY A 283 -4.76 -11.30 14.21
CA GLY A 283 -5.64 -12.45 13.97
C GLY A 283 -6.43 -12.87 15.21
N ARG A 284 -5.76 -12.97 16.36
CA ARG A 284 -6.38 -13.29 17.66
C ARG A 284 -7.43 -12.26 18.11
N GLN A 285 -7.24 -10.99 17.77
CA GLN A 285 -8.19 -9.92 18.15
C GLN A 285 -9.49 -10.00 17.34
N ILE A 286 -9.42 -10.58 16.14
CA ILE A 286 -10.52 -10.61 15.18
C ILE A 286 -11.07 -12.02 14.94
N GLY A 287 -10.75 -12.97 15.83
CA GLY A 287 -11.25 -14.34 15.80
C GLY A 287 -10.70 -15.21 14.66
N LEU A 288 -9.54 -14.86 14.10
CA LEU A 288 -8.83 -15.65 13.09
C LEU A 288 -7.67 -16.41 13.76
N ASP A 289 -8.01 -17.44 14.53
CA ASP A 289 -7.07 -18.13 15.42
C ASP A 289 -6.19 -19.17 14.74
N ASP A 290 -6.59 -19.69 13.56
CA ASP A 290 -5.76 -20.63 12.82
C ASP A 290 -4.59 -19.89 12.14
N ALA A 291 -3.39 -20.06 12.68
CA ALA A 291 -2.16 -19.48 12.14
C ALA A 291 -1.94 -19.82 10.65
N LYS A 292 -2.46 -20.96 10.17
CA LYS A 292 -2.34 -21.37 8.77
C LYS A 292 -3.12 -20.46 7.82
N THR A 293 -4.14 -19.76 8.30
CA THR A 293 -4.86 -18.74 7.52
C THR A 293 -3.93 -17.63 7.04
N PHE A 294 -2.89 -17.35 7.84
CA PHE A 294 -1.88 -16.35 7.56
C PHE A 294 -0.63 -16.94 6.89
N PHE A 295 -0.59 -18.22 6.53
CA PHE A 295 0.58 -18.74 5.81
C PHE A 295 0.63 -18.15 4.40
N PRO A 296 1.82 -17.88 3.85
CA PRO A 296 1.92 -17.49 2.46
C PRO A 296 1.52 -18.66 1.55
N ARG A 297 1.02 -18.36 0.35
CA ARG A 297 0.72 -19.38 -0.66
C ARG A 297 2.03 -19.93 -1.21
N ARG A 298 2.05 -21.23 -1.48
CA ARG A 298 3.21 -21.86 -2.13
C ARG A 298 3.48 -21.17 -3.48
N PRO A 299 4.75 -20.99 -3.87
CA PRO A 299 5.94 -21.66 -3.34
C PRO A 299 6.57 -21.01 -2.11
N TYR A 300 6.04 -19.89 -1.61
CA TYR A 300 6.56 -19.25 -0.41
C TYR A 300 6.25 -20.09 0.83
N LEU A 301 7.20 -20.12 1.78
CA LEU A 301 7.11 -20.92 3.00
C LEU A 301 6.78 -20.04 4.21
N PRO A 302 6.07 -20.57 5.22
CA PRO A 302 5.90 -19.87 6.48
C PRO A 302 7.24 -19.61 7.17
N ALA A 303 7.26 -18.62 8.07
CA ALA A 303 8.45 -18.29 8.85
C ALA A 303 8.86 -19.47 9.75
N GLY A 304 10.15 -19.74 9.86
CA GLY A 304 10.67 -20.71 10.82
C GLY A 304 10.59 -20.20 12.27
N GLU A 305 10.52 -21.11 13.24
CA GLU A 305 10.26 -20.82 14.66
C GLU A 305 11.17 -19.74 15.26
N LYS A 306 12.48 -19.80 15.00
CA LYS A 306 13.44 -18.79 15.48
C LYS A 306 13.07 -17.38 15.01
N MET A 307 12.67 -17.25 13.74
CA MET A 307 12.29 -15.96 13.17
C MET A 307 10.89 -15.53 13.63
N GLN A 308 10.00 -16.48 13.92
CA GLN A 308 8.71 -16.20 14.54
C GLN A 308 8.87 -15.58 15.93
N GLN A 309 9.73 -16.16 16.78
CA GLN A 309 10.04 -15.64 18.11
C GLN A 309 10.66 -14.25 18.06
N TRP A 310 11.67 -14.07 17.19
CA TRP A 310 12.31 -12.78 16.97
C TRP A 310 11.31 -11.71 16.48
N THR A 311 10.35 -12.10 15.64
CA THR A 311 9.31 -11.18 15.16
C THR A 311 8.43 -10.69 16.31
N VAL A 312 8.02 -11.59 17.22
CA VAL A 312 7.23 -11.21 18.40
C VAL A 312 8.02 -10.27 19.31
N GLU A 313 9.31 -10.55 19.54
CA GLU A 313 10.19 -9.69 20.34
C GLU A 313 10.30 -8.27 19.75
N VAL A 314 10.60 -8.17 18.45
CA VAL A 314 10.79 -6.88 17.77
C VAL A 314 9.49 -6.07 17.68
N MET A 315 8.37 -6.73 17.44
CA MET A 315 7.09 -6.08 17.19
C MET A 315 6.28 -5.83 18.46
N GLY A 316 6.50 -6.61 19.53
CA GLY A 316 5.75 -6.54 20.78
C GLY A 316 5.84 -5.19 21.48
N VAL A 317 6.85 -4.37 21.17
CA VAL A 317 7.00 -3.00 21.69
C VAL A 317 5.82 -2.07 21.36
N LEU A 318 5.04 -2.39 20.32
CA LEU A 318 3.86 -1.62 19.92
C LEU A 318 2.55 -2.17 20.48
N GLU A 319 2.53 -3.36 21.07
CA GLU A 319 1.28 -4.04 21.44
C GLU A 319 0.46 -3.22 22.45
N GLU A 320 1.11 -2.66 23.46
CA GLU A 320 0.45 -1.83 24.47
C GLU A 320 -0.08 -0.53 23.88
N GLU A 321 0.73 0.14 23.03
CA GLU A 321 0.35 1.40 22.39
C GLU A 321 -0.82 1.20 21.41
N GLU A 322 -0.77 0.14 20.60
CA GLU A 322 -1.85 -0.25 19.69
C GLU A 322 -3.18 -0.42 20.43
N ARG A 323 -3.16 -1.07 21.62
CA ARG A 323 -4.35 -1.30 22.44
C ARG A 323 -4.92 -0.04 23.08
N LYS A 324 -4.09 0.99 23.34
CA LYS A 324 -4.53 2.27 23.90
C LYS A 324 -5.29 3.12 22.89
N ILE A 325 -5.03 2.93 21.60
CA ILE A 325 -5.69 3.68 20.55
C ILE A 325 -7.07 3.04 20.28
N GLU A 326 -8.13 3.84 20.35
CA GLU A 326 -9.49 3.36 20.07
C GLU A 326 -9.71 3.10 18.58
N ASP A 327 -10.60 2.16 18.27
CA ASP A 327 -11.08 1.93 16.90
C ASP A 327 -11.83 3.16 16.39
N LYS A 328 -11.66 3.50 15.11
CA LYS A 328 -12.54 4.43 14.42
C LYS A 328 -13.95 3.84 14.36
N VAL A 329 -14.91 4.62 14.82
CA VAL A 329 -16.34 4.30 14.74
C VAL A 329 -16.93 5.01 13.53
N PHE A 330 -17.56 4.24 12.64
CA PHE A 330 -18.27 4.76 11.47
C PHE A 330 -19.78 4.73 11.77
N GLY A 331 -20.32 5.87 12.20
CA GLY A 331 -21.77 6.10 12.20
C GLY A 331 -22.21 6.46 10.77
N GLY A 332 -23.42 6.10 10.35
CA GLY A 332 -23.93 6.38 9.00
C GLY A 332 -24.07 7.87 8.68
N LYS A 333 -22.95 8.56 8.42
CA LYS A 333 -22.77 9.83 7.68
C LYS A 333 -21.27 10.21 7.60
N ALA A 334 -20.72 9.96 6.40
CA ALA A 334 -19.58 10.58 5.71
C ALA A 334 -18.18 10.65 6.37
N VAL A 335 -17.21 10.37 5.50
CA VAL A 335 -15.79 10.07 5.73
C VAL A 335 -14.92 11.33 5.59
N ASN A 336 -13.95 11.44 6.50
CA ASN A 336 -12.73 12.27 6.46
C ASN A 336 -12.91 13.77 6.21
N GLY A 337 -12.57 14.56 7.25
CA GLY A 337 -12.52 16.01 7.25
C GLY A 337 -11.61 16.65 6.21
N VAL A 338 -12.07 16.68 4.96
CA VAL A 338 -11.69 17.68 3.98
C VAL A 338 -12.57 18.91 4.24
N LYS A 339 -11.98 19.96 4.82
CA LYS A 339 -12.40 21.32 4.50
C LYS A 339 -11.67 21.77 3.24
#